data_AF-X6LNE3-F1
#
_entry.id   AF-X6LNE3-F1
#
_cell.length_a   1.000
_cell.length_b   1.000
_cell.length_c   1.000
_cell.angle_alpha   90.00
_cell.angle_beta   90.00
_cell.angle_gamma   90.00
#
_symmetry.space_group_name_H-M   'P 1'
#
loop_
_entity.id
_entity.type
_entity.pdbx_description
1 polymer ?
#
loop_
_entity_poly.entity_id
_entity_poly.type
_entity_poly.pdbx_seq_one_letter_code
_entity_poly.pdbx_strand_id
1 'polypeptide(L)'
;NHKLLNEEMGIIQFIADRIYDNNLMFVNLKSRLFRLIESSKNNSKVSIAAANAATILNVAKVSMSYQNWNNINISKAVLDHAFLEGTSFKDAILDHVSFFRACLNYTNFTNASVNQINFGEYGYLKGHSSGVTSVQFSRDGNRIVSGSFDKTIRLWDALSGKQILSLEGHSDRVNSVQFSPDGNRI
;
A
#
# COMPACT_ATOMS: atom_id res chain seq x y z
N ASN A 1 13.79 24.09 1.38
CA ASN A 1 12.74 23.62 0.44
C ASN A 1 11.62 22.97 1.22
N HIS A 2 10.55 23.72 1.47
CA HIS A 2 9.39 23.31 2.28
C HIS A 2 8.15 22.95 1.45
N LYS A 3 8.24 23.03 0.11
CA LYS A 3 7.12 22.72 -0.78
C LYS A 3 7.08 21.23 -1.09
N LEU A 4 5.93 20.61 -0.85
CA LEU A 4 5.61 19.26 -1.32
C LEU A 4 5.26 19.34 -2.81
N LEU A 5 5.85 18.47 -3.64
CA LEU A 5 5.73 18.57 -5.09
C LEU A 5 4.60 17.73 -5.70
N ASN A 6 3.77 17.08 -4.87
CA ASN A 6 2.74 16.14 -5.35
C ASN A 6 1.73 16.78 -6.33
N GLU A 7 1.49 18.09 -6.24
CA GLU A 7 0.63 18.85 -7.16
C GLU A 7 1.38 19.38 -8.40
N GLU A 8 2.70 19.26 -8.43
CA GLU A 8 3.58 19.74 -9.50
C GLU A 8 4.22 18.58 -10.26
N MET A 9 3.37 17.67 -10.76
CA MET A 9 3.83 16.43 -11.41
C MET A 9 4.80 16.69 -12.58
N GLY A 10 4.67 17.82 -13.29
CA GLY A 10 5.61 18.22 -14.33
C GLY A 10 7.04 18.43 -13.83
N ILE A 11 7.22 18.99 -12.61
CA ILE A 11 8.53 19.15 -11.98
C ILE A 11 9.08 17.79 -11.54
N ILE A 12 8.23 16.94 -10.94
CA ILE A 12 8.63 15.59 -10.54
C ILE A 12 9.12 14.80 -11.76
N GLN A 13 8.34 14.77 -12.84
CA GLN A 13 8.69 14.06 -14.07
C GLN A 13 9.99 14.59 -14.67
N PHE A 14 10.15 15.91 -14.75
CA PHE A 14 11.37 16.54 -15.25
C PHE A 14 12.62 16.12 -14.48
N ILE A 15 12.54 15.97 -13.15
CA ILE A 15 13.65 15.49 -12.33
C ILE A 15 13.84 13.99 -12.49
N ALA A 16 12.74 13.22 -12.54
CA ALA A 16 12.75 11.77 -12.69
C ALA A 16 13.45 11.34 -14.00
N ASP A 17 13.16 12.02 -15.11
CA ASP A 17 13.77 11.74 -16.43
C ASP A 17 15.30 11.91 -16.41
N ARG A 18 15.83 12.73 -15.49
CA ARG A 18 17.28 12.98 -15.33
C ARG A 18 17.99 11.98 -14.43
N ILE A 19 17.28 11.06 -13.79
CA ILE A 19 17.92 10.04 -12.93
C ILE A 19 18.88 9.15 -13.72
N TYR A 20 18.60 8.93 -15.00
CA TYR A 20 19.41 8.11 -15.91
C TYR A 20 20.23 8.95 -16.90
N ASP A 21 20.27 10.27 -16.72
CA ASP A 21 21.07 11.16 -17.56
C ASP A 21 22.57 11.05 -17.17
N ASN A 22 23.41 10.83 -18.17
CA ASN A 22 24.86 10.71 -18.02
C ASN A 22 25.58 12.06 -17.92
N ASN A 23 24.86 13.18 -18.00
CA ASN A 23 25.40 14.50 -17.76
C ASN A 23 26.03 14.59 -16.36
N LEU A 24 27.25 15.13 -16.28
CA LEU A 24 28.01 15.28 -15.02
C LEU A 24 27.22 16.00 -13.92
N MET A 25 26.26 16.86 -14.28
CA MET A 25 25.38 17.53 -13.33
C MET A 25 24.40 16.59 -12.62
N PHE A 26 23.97 15.50 -13.27
CA PHE A 26 22.93 14.60 -12.79
C PHE A 26 23.42 13.19 -12.45
N VAL A 27 24.67 12.85 -12.76
CA VAL A 27 25.26 11.52 -12.52
C VAL A 27 25.13 11.01 -11.07
N ASN A 28 25.04 11.92 -10.09
CA ASN A 28 24.86 11.59 -8.67
C ASN A 28 23.45 11.86 -8.14
N LEU A 29 22.48 12.16 -9.00
CA LEU A 29 21.13 12.54 -8.57
C LEU A 29 20.45 11.40 -7.82
N LYS A 30 20.48 10.18 -8.37
CA LYS A 30 19.90 8.98 -7.73
C LYS A 30 20.41 8.80 -6.30
N SER A 31 21.74 8.80 -6.10
CA SER A 31 22.35 8.59 -4.79
C SER A 31 22.05 9.73 -3.82
N ARG A 32 21.99 10.98 -4.29
CA ARG A 32 21.58 12.13 -3.48
C ARG A 32 20.14 12.04 -3.00
N LEU A 33 19.22 11.54 -3.83
CA LEU A 33 17.81 11.34 -3.44
C LEU A 33 17.69 10.27 -2.35
N PHE A 34 18.39 9.14 -2.45
CA PHE A 34 18.44 8.14 -1.37
C PHE A 34 18.99 8.72 -0.07
N ARG A 35 20.10 9.47 -0.11
CA ARG A 35 20.65 10.14 1.09
C ARG A 35 19.66 11.12 1.71
N LEU A 36 18.87 11.81 0.88
CA LEU A 36 17.85 12.73 1.39
C LEU A 36 16.75 11.98 2.15
N ILE A 37 16.32 10.81 1.66
CA ILE A 37 15.40 9.93 2.37
C ILE A 37 16.02 9.49 3.70
N GLU A 38 17.25 9.00 3.69
CA GLU A 38 17.92 8.54 4.90
C GLU A 38 18.18 9.66 5.91
N SER A 39 18.40 10.90 5.46
CA SER A 39 18.60 12.04 6.35
C SER A 39 17.37 12.35 7.23
N SER A 40 16.18 11.91 6.80
CA SER A 40 14.95 12.05 7.59
C SER A 40 14.91 11.19 8.86
N LYS A 41 15.75 10.14 8.96
CA LYS A 41 15.87 9.28 10.16
C LYS A 41 16.14 10.08 11.43
N ASN A 42 16.94 11.14 11.31
CA ASN A 42 17.43 11.93 12.43
C ASN A 42 16.93 13.39 12.40
N ASN A 43 16.16 13.79 11.39
CA ASN A 43 15.77 15.17 11.20
C ASN A 43 14.37 15.29 10.59
N SER A 44 13.38 15.56 11.42
CA SER A 44 11.99 15.75 10.98
C SER A 44 11.80 16.96 10.06
N LYS A 45 12.71 17.95 10.07
CA LYS A 45 12.62 19.15 9.22
C LYS A 45 12.85 18.87 7.73
N VAL A 46 13.47 17.75 7.40
CA VAL A 46 13.72 17.33 6.00
C VAL A 46 12.68 16.33 5.48
N SER A 47 11.65 16.00 6.27
CA SER A 47 10.59 15.05 5.88
C SER A 47 9.93 15.36 4.54
N ILE A 48 9.62 16.64 4.28
CA ILE A 48 9.06 17.07 2.98
C ILE A 48 10.04 16.81 1.83
N ALA A 49 11.32 17.09 2.05
CA ALA A 49 12.35 16.88 1.04
C ALA A 49 12.59 15.38 0.79
N ALA A 50 12.53 14.57 1.84
CA ALA A 50 12.58 13.11 1.78
C ALA A 50 11.36 12.52 1.04
N ALA A 51 10.16 13.02 1.33
CA ALA A 51 8.93 12.60 0.65
C ALA A 51 8.96 12.92 -0.85
N ASN A 52 9.44 14.12 -1.22
CA ASN A 52 9.67 14.49 -2.61
C ASN A 52 10.70 13.56 -3.26
N ALA A 53 11.80 13.24 -2.58
CA ALA A 53 12.82 12.34 -3.11
C ALA A 53 12.30 10.91 -3.35
N ALA A 54 11.55 10.37 -2.40
CA ALA A 54 10.92 9.05 -2.54
C ALA A 54 9.95 9.02 -3.73
N THR A 55 9.15 10.08 -3.88
CA THR A 55 8.21 10.24 -5.00
C THR A 55 8.93 10.36 -6.34
N ILE A 56 10.01 11.14 -6.42
CA ILE A 56 10.83 11.27 -7.65
C ILE A 56 11.46 9.93 -8.05
N LEU A 57 12.03 9.19 -7.09
CA LEU A 57 12.57 7.86 -7.34
C LEU A 57 11.49 6.89 -7.84
N ASN A 58 10.29 6.96 -7.25
CA ASN A 58 9.15 6.16 -7.68
C ASN A 58 8.72 6.47 -9.12
N VAL A 59 8.54 7.75 -9.47
CA VAL A 59 8.16 8.18 -10.83
C VAL A 59 9.22 7.78 -11.86
N ALA A 60 10.50 7.82 -11.50
CA ALA A 60 11.60 7.33 -12.32
C ALA A 60 11.67 5.80 -12.44
N LYS A 61 10.75 5.05 -11.81
CA LYS A 61 10.73 3.58 -11.76
C LYS A 61 12.02 2.98 -11.19
N VAL A 62 12.66 3.69 -10.26
CA VAL A 62 13.80 3.16 -9.52
C VAL A 62 13.29 2.12 -8.54
N SER A 63 13.82 0.89 -8.63
CA SER A 63 13.55 -0.12 -7.59
C SER A 63 14.09 0.36 -6.24
N MET A 64 13.23 0.29 -5.22
CA MET A 64 13.50 0.65 -3.83
C MET A 64 13.33 -0.59 -2.95
N SER A 65 13.58 -1.78 -3.50
CA SER A 65 13.52 -3.07 -2.80
C SER A 65 14.73 -3.26 -1.88
N TYR A 66 14.55 -4.04 -0.83
CA TYR A 66 15.55 -4.41 0.18
C TYR A 66 16.27 -3.22 0.82
N GLN A 67 15.60 -2.07 0.94
CA GLN A 67 16.15 -0.90 1.61
C GLN A 67 15.99 -1.00 3.12
N ASN A 68 16.98 -0.51 3.87
CA ASN A 68 16.83 -0.27 5.31
C ASN A 68 16.37 1.18 5.56
N TRP A 69 15.06 1.35 5.51
CA TRP A 69 14.36 2.60 5.74
C TRP A 69 13.72 2.65 7.13
N ASN A 70 14.37 2.03 8.10
CA ASN A 70 13.96 2.16 9.49
C ASN A 70 14.07 3.63 9.93
N ASN A 71 13.11 4.07 10.74
CA ASN A 71 13.04 5.41 11.33
C ASN A 71 12.89 6.58 10.34
N ILE A 72 12.77 6.35 9.03
CA ILE A 72 12.62 7.45 8.07
C ILE A 72 11.29 8.18 8.29
N ASN A 73 11.23 9.44 7.87
CA ASN A 73 9.98 10.18 7.77
C ASN A 73 9.80 10.66 6.33
N ILE A 74 8.85 10.02 5.63
CA ILE A 74 8.46 10.35 4.27
C ILE A 74 6.95 10.59 4.19
N SER A 75 6.37 11.15 5.24
CA SER A 75 4.95 11.52 5.24
C SER A 75 4.57 12.27 3.97
N LYS A 76 3.41 11.91 3.40
CA LYS A 76 2.88 12.45 2.14
C LYS A 76 3.61 12.03 0.86
N ALA A 77 4.55 11.08 0.89
CA ALA A 77 5.14 10.56 -0.34
C ALA A 77 4.12 9.80 -1.20
N VAL A 78 4.26 9.87 -2.52
CA VAL A 78 3.46 9.09 -3.48
C VAL A 78 4.32 7.94 -4.03
N LEU A 79 4.09 6.76 -3.49
CA LEU A 79 4.78 5.50 -3.80
C LEU A 79 3.87 4.51 -4.54
N ASP A 80 2.95 5.04 -5.34
CA ASP A 80 2.06 4.25 -6.18
C ASP A 80 2.88 3.42 -7.18
N HIS A 81 2.56 2.13 -7.32
CA HIS A 81 3.28 1.17 -8.18
C HIS A 81 4.76 0.96 -7.83
N ALA A 82 5.21 1.40 -6.64
CA ALA A 82 6.60 1.24 -6.21
C ALA A 82 7.00 -0.22 -6.02
N PHE A 83 8.26 -0.55 -6.32
CA PHE A 83 8.86 -1.85 -6.00
C PHE A 83 9.61 -1.79 -4.66
N LEU A 84 8.95 -2.23 -3.58
CA LEU A 84 9.43 -2.13 -2.19
C LEU A 84 9.59 -3.50 -1.52
N GLU A 85 9.78 -4.56 -2.32
CA GLU A 85 9.94 -5.92 -1.82
C GLU A 85 11.10 -6.00 -0.81
N GLY A 86 10.86 -6.62 0.35
CA GLY A 86 11.85 -6.81 1.40
C GLY A 86 12.36 -5.52 2.07
N THR A 87 11.80 -4.35 1.73
CA THR A 87 12.18 -3.08 2.34
C THR A 87 11.64 -2.98 3.76
N SER A 88 12.46 -2.44 4.66
CA SER A 88 12.06 -2.25 6.05
C SER A 88 11.74 -0.79 6.34
N PHE A 89 10.49 -0.54 6.73
CA PHE A 89 9.97 0.72 7.26
C PHE A 89 9.75 0.66 8.78
N LYS A 90 10.54 -0.17 9.50
CA LYS A 90 10.40 -0.32 10.94
C LYS A 90 10.55 1.04 11.63
N ASP A 91 9.64 1.38 12.53
CA ASP A 91 9.61 2.64 13.28
C ASP A 91 9.57 3.90 12.37
N ALA A 92 9.19 3.77 11.09
CA ALA A 92 9.10 4.89 10.14
C ALA A 92 7.82 5.70 10.33
N ILE A 93 7.82 6.96 9.86
CA ILE A 93 6.62 7.82 9.81
C ILE A 93 6.17 7.91 8.35
N LEU A 94 5.04 7.26 8.05
CA LEU A 94 4.45 7.09 6.72
C LEU A 94 3.05 7.72 6.61
N ASP A 95 2.74 8.68 7.48
CA ASP A 95 1.43 9.31 7.48
C ASP A 95 1.12 9.95 6.12
N HIS A 96 -0.09 9.70 5.59
CA HIS A 96 -0.59 10.17 4.30
C HIS A 96 0.24 9.69 3.09
N VAL A 97 1.02 8.63 3.23
CA VAL A 97 1.73 8.01 2.10
C VAL A 97 0.74 7.24 1.23
N SER A 98 0.92 7.32 -0.09
CA SER A 98 0.18 6.50 -1.05
C SER A 98 1.04 5.32 -1.51
N PHE A 99 0.51 4.11 -1.40
CA PHE A 99 1.09 2.85 -1.86
C PHE A 99 0.17 2.16 -2.88
N PHE A 100 -0.60 2.93 -3.66
CA PHE A 100 -1.58 2.34 -4.59
C PHE A 100 -0.89 1.39 -5.55
N ARG A 101 -1.26 0.10 -5.51
CA ARG A 101 -0.66 -0.97 -6.33
C ARG A 101 0.87 -1.13 -6.15
N ALA A 102 1.43 -0.73 -5.01
CA ALA A 102 2.85 -0.97 -4.71
C ALA A 102 3.12 -2.47 -4.44
N CYS A 103 4.30 -2.95 -4.86
CA CYS A 103 4.79 -4.28 -4.49
C CYS A 103 5.40 -4.21 -3.09
N LEU A 104 4.70 -4.80 -2.11
CA LEU A 104 5.04 -4.76 -0.68
C LEU A 104 5.36 -6.15 -0.10
N ASN A 105 5.75 -7.11 -0.95
CA ASN A 105 6.10 -8.46 -0.50
C ASN A 105 7.25 -8.39 0.52
N TYR A 106 7.07 -9.05 1.66
CA TYR A 106 8.06 -9.04 2.77
C TYR A 106 8.45 -7.65 3.28
N THR A 107 7.67 -6.60 3.01
CA THR A 107 7.93 -5.26 3.52
C THR A 107 7.61 -5.20 5.02
N ASN A 108 8.54 -4.67 5.81
CA ASN A 108 8.40 -4.60 7.26
C ASN A 108 7.83 -3.24 7.70
N PHE A 109 6.62 -3.24 8.27
CA PHE A 109 5.95 -2.05 8.82
C PHE A 109 5.88 -2.04 10.36
N THR A 110 6.67 -2.87 11.06
CA THR A 110 6.64 -2.93 12.54
C THR A 110 6.82 -1.54 13.15
N ASN A 111 5.87 -1.11 13.99
CA ASN A 111 5.83 0.19 14.66
C ASN A 111 5.83 1.42 13.72
N ALA A 112 5.55 1.25 12.43
CA ALA A 112 5.44 2.39 11.54
C ALA A 112 4.16 3.21 11.85
N SER A 113 4.27 4.54 11.83
CA SER A 113 3.10 5.41 11.82
C SER A 113 2.48 5.40 10.43
N VAL A 114 1.21 5.00 10.34
CA VAL A 114 0.50 4.71 9.08
C VAL A 114 -0.82 5.47 8.97
N ASN A 115 -0.90 6.67 9.54
CA ASN A 115 -2.15 7.43 9.56
C ASN A 115 -2.55 7.85 8.15
N GLN A 116 -3.78 7.52 7.74
CA GLN A 116 -4.34 7.88 6.43
C GLN A 116 -3.47 7.41 5.24
N ILE A 117 -2.84 6.23 5.34
CA ILE A 117 -2.19 5.62 4.19
C ILE A 117 -3.23 5.25 3.12
N ASN A 118 -2.95 5.60 1.88
CA ASN A 118 -3.73 5.20 0.73
C ASN A 118 -3.12 3.95 0.07
N PHE A 119 -3.71 2.77 0.26
CA PHE A 119 -3.32 1.57 -0.50
C PHE A 119 -4.05 1.44 -1.85
N GLY A 120 -4.88 2.44 -2.21
CA GLY A 120 -5.81 2.40 -3.32
C GLY A 120 -7.27 2.49 -2.88
N GLU A 121 -8.19 2.40 -3.85
CA GLU A 121 -9.58 2.09 -3.52
C GLU A 121 -9.61 0.81 -2.69
N TYR A 122 -10.14 0.91 -1.48
CA TYR A 122 -10.57 -0.27 -0.73
C TYR A 122 -11.57 -1.00 -1.63
N GLY A 123 -11.17 -2.15 -2.19
CA GLY A 123 -12.11 -3.03 -2.86
C GLY A 123 -13.24 -3.31 -1.87
N TYR A 124 -14.44 -2.79 -2.14
CA TYR A 124 -15.61 -3.08 -1.33
C TYR A 124 -16.46 -4.12 -2.05
N LEU A 125 -16.85 -5.14 -1.30
CA LEU A 125 -17.62 -6.27 -1.81
C LEU A 125 -19.11 -5.91 -1.78
N LYS A 126 -19.59 -5.34 -2.88
CA LYS A 126 -21.00 -4.93 -3.00
C LYS A 126 -21.88 -6.14 -3.23
N GLY A 127 -22.83 -6.37 -2.33
CA GLY A 127 -23.85 -7.39 -2.56
C GLY A 127 -24.81 -7.60 -1.40
N HIS A 128 -24.30 -7.64 -0.16
CA HIS A 128 -25.17 -7.81 1.00
C HIS A 128 -26.16 -6.65 1.14
N SER A 129 -27.43 -6.96 1.40
CA SER A 129 -28.50 -5.95 1.55
C SER A 129 -28.74 -5.53 3.00
N SER A 130 -28.02 -6.14 3.94
CA SER A 130 -28.05 -5.82 5.38
C SER A 130 -26.66 -6.02 6.00
N GLY A 131 -26.54 -5.69 7.29
CA GLY A 131 -25.28 -5.70 8.02
C GLY A 131 -24.52 -7.03 7.91
N VAL A 132 -23.23 -6.94 7.57
CA VAL A 132 -22.30 -8.08 7.55
C VAL A 132 -21.90 -8.41 8.99
N THR A 133 -22.04 -9.67 9.38
CA THR A 133 -21.82 -10.14 10.75
C THR A 133 -20.51 -10.86 10.93
N SER A 134 -19.99 -11.45 9.85
CA SER A 134 -18.81 -12.30 9.87
C SER A 134 -18.12 -12.28 8.51
N VAL A 135 -16.79 -12.31 8.52
CA VAL A 135 -15.95 -12.37 7.31
C VAL A 135 -14.73 -13.24 7.61
N GLN A 136 -14.31 -14.05 6.64
CA GLN A 136 -13.09 -14.83 6.73
C GLN A 136 -12.41 -15.00 5.37
N PHE A 137 -11.08 -15.03 5.36
CA PHE A 137 -10.29 -15.46 4.21
C PHE A 137 -10.15 -16.99 4.16
N SER A 138 -10.07 -17.54 2.96
CA SER A 138 -9.56 -18.89 2.75
C SER A 138 -8.08 -18.96 3.10
N ARG A 139 -7.59 -20.16 3.40
CA ARG A 139 -6.20 -20.37 3.85
C ARG A 139 -5.15 -19.92 2.82
N ASP A 140 -5.49 -19.96 1.54
CA ASP A 140 -4.64 -19.50 0.42
C ASP A 140 -4.81 -18.00 0.12
N GLY A 141 -5.73 -17.30 0.78
CA GLY A 141 -5.98 -15.87 0.61
C GLY A 141 -6.74 -15.50 -0.68
N ASN A 142 -7.07 -16.47 -1.52
CA ASN A 142 -7.69 -16.21 -2.83
C ASN A 142 -9.20 -15.97 -2.75
N ARG A 143 -9.85 -16.42 -1.67
CA ARG A 143 -11.29 -16.31 -1.48
C ARG A 143 -11.63 -15.65 -0.15
N ILE A 144 -12.75 -14.93 -0.15
CA ILE A 144 -13.35 -14.35 1.05
C ILE A 144 -14.75 -14.94 1.20
N VAL A 145 -15.13 -15.34 2.40
CA VAL A 145 -16.52 -15.66 2.74
C VAL A 145 -17.08 -14.63 3.70
N SER A 146 -18.34 -14.23 3.52
CA SER A 146 -19.04 -13.31 4.41
C SER A 146 -20.46 -13.79 4.73
N GLY A 147 -20.89 -13.60 5.98
CA GLY A 147 -22.27 -13.82 6.44
C GLY A 147 -22.95 -12.51 6.78
N SER A 148 -24.27 -12.43 6.63
CA SER A 148 -25.04 -11.20 6.86
C SER A 148 -26.41 -11.42 7.49
N PHE A 149 -26.95 -10.34 8.05
CA PHE A 149 -28.35 -10.21 8.45
C PHE A 149 -29.34 -10.33 7.26
N ASP A 150 -28.87 -10.26 6.02
CA ASP A 150 -29.70 -10.54 4.83
C ASP A 150 -29.97 -12.04 4.62
N LYS A 151 -29.53 -12.89 5.55
CA LYS A 151 -29.73 -14.35 5.56
C LYS A 151 -28.94 -15.07 4.46
N THR A 152 -27.93 -14.43 3.88
CA THR A 152 -27.07 -15.04 2.87
C THR A 152 -25.65 -15.21 3.38
N ILE A 153 -24.98 -16.23 2.84
CA ILE A 153 -23.52 -16.35 2.87
C ILE A 153 -23.02 -16.05 1.46
N ARG A 154 -22.02 -15.19 1.31
CA ARG A 154 -21.42 -14.86 0.01
C ARG A 154 -19.96 -15.24 -0.03
N LEU A 155 -19.54 -15.76 -1.18
CA LEU A 155 -18.16 -16.11 -1.49
C LEU A 155 -17.66 -15.14 -2.56
N TRP A 156 -16.44 -14.64 -2.38
CA TRP A 156 -15.84 -13.62 -3.23
C TRP A 156 -14.45 -14.03 -3.69
N ASP A 157 -14.08 -13.58 -4.88
CA ASP A 157 -12.72 -13.61 -5.37
C ASP A 157 -11.97 -12.42 -4.75
N ALA A 158 -10.92 -12.71 -3.97
CA ALA A 158 -10.22 -11.69 -3.18
C ALA A 158 -9.46 -10.68 -4.05
N LEU A 159 -9.04 -11.09 -5.25
CA LEU A 159 -8.25 -10.25 -6.17
C LEU A 159 -9.11 -9.28 -6.97
N SER A 160 -10.21 -9.77 -7.53
CA SER A 160 -11.10 -8.98 -8.39
C SER A 160 -12.26 -8.33 -7.64
N GLY A 161 -12.53 -8.76 -6.40
CA GLY A 161 -13.68 -8.33 -5.62
C GLY A 161 -15.02 -8.83 -6.16
N LYS A 162 -15.02 -9.73 -7.16
CA LYS A 162 -16.24 -10.27 -7.75
C LYS A 162 -16.85 -11.33 -6.84
N GLN A 163 -18.17 -11.35 -6.76
CA GLN A 163 -18.88 -12.43 -6.10
C GLN A 163 -18.76 -13.72 -6.94
N ILE A 164 -18.31 -14.80 -6.29
CA ILE A 164 -18.25 -16.15 -6.86
C ILE A 164 -19.58 -16.87 -6.66
N LEU A 165 -20.13 -16.81 -5.43
CA LEU A 165 -21.34 -17.55 -5.06
C LEU A 165 -22.16 -16.80 -4.00
N SER A 166 -23.47 -17.00 -4.02
CA SER A 166 -24.41 -16.66 -2.95
C SER A 166 -25.06 -17.96 -2.47
N LEU A 167 -24.96 -18.26 -1.18
CA LEU A 167 -25.67 -19.35 -0.52
C LEU A 167 -26.89 -18.77 0.19
N GLU A 168 -28.05 -19.23 -0.23
CA GLU A 168 -29.35 -18.78 0.24
C GLU A 168 -30.09 -19.93 0.94
N GLY A 169 -31.15 -19.61 1.68
CA GLY A 169 -31.99 -20.60 2.36
C GLY A 169 -31.89 -20.61 3.89
N HIS A 170 -31.05 -19.76 4.50
CA HIS A 170 -31.13 -19.53 5.94
C HIS A 170 -32.46 -18.84 6.29
N SER A 171 -33.18 -19.40 7.26
CA SER A 171 -34.46 -18.85 7.73
C SER A 171 -34.30 -17.53 8.50
N ASP A 172 -33.10 -17.30 9.05
CA ASP A 172 -32.73 -16.13 9.84
C ASP A 172 -31.30 -15.67 9.54
N ARG A 173 -30.85 -14.61 10.20
CA ARG A 173 -29.52 -14.02 10.06
C ARG A 173 -28.39 -15.03 10.23
N VAL A 174 -27.36 -14.88 9.41
CA VAL A 174 -26.10 -15.61 9.59
C VAL A 174 -25.26 -14.85 10.61
N ASN A 175 -24.85 -15.50 11.69
CA ASN A 175 -24.02 -14.85 12.73
C ASN A 175 -22.52 -15.12 12.57
N SER A 176 -22.15 -16.23 11.92
CA SER A 176 -20.77 -16.63 11.70
C SER A 176 -20.65 -17.49 10.46
N VAL A 177 -19.50 -17.39 9.78
CA VAL A 177 -19.10 -18.26 8.66
C VAL A 177 -17.66 -18.69 8.88
N GLN A 178 -17.33 -19.91 8.46
CA GLN A 178 -15.96 -20.40 8.54
C GLN A 178 -15.60 -21.28 7.35
N PHE A 179 -14.39 -21.14 6.83
CA PHE A 179 -13.79 -22.13 5.96
C PHE A 179 -13.37 -23.37 6.76
N SER A 180 -13.55 -24.54 6.16
CA SER A 180 -12.89 -25.76 6.63
C SER A 180 -11.36 -25.60 6.57
N PRO A 181 -10.60 -26.38 7.37
CA PRO A 181 -9.14 -26.27 7.39
C PRO A 181 -8.46 -26.47 6.02
N ASP A 182 -9.06 -27.29 5.15
CA ASP A 182 -8.62 -27.53 3.78
C ASP A 182 -9.10 -26.47 2.77
N GLY A 183 -9.92 -25.51 3.20
CA GLY A 183 -10.40 -24.38 2.39
C GLY A 183 -11.46 -24.73 1.35
N ASN A 184 -11.94 -25.97 1.32
CA ASN A 184 -12.85 -26.47 0.27
C ASN A 184 -14.33 -26.39 0.66
N ARG A 185 -14.65 -26.13 1.93
CA ARG A 185 -16.02 -26.05 2.44
C ARG A 185 -16.20 -24.79 3.28
N ILE A 186 -17.46 -24.35 3.34
CA ILE A 186 -17.98 -23.22 4.14
C ILE A 186 -19.09 -23.77 5.03
#